data_AF-A0A662IAM3-F1
#
_entry.id   AF-A0A662IAM3-F1
#
_cell.length_a   1.000
_cell.length_b   1.000
_cell.length_c   1.000
_cell.angle_alpha   90.00
_cell.angle_beta   90.00
_cell.angle_gamma   90.00
#
_symmetry.space_group_name_H-M   'P 1'
#
loop_
_entity.id
_entity.type
_entity.pdbx_description
1 polymer ?
#
loop_
_entity_poly.entity_id
_entity_poly.type
_entity_poly.pdbx_seq_one_letter_code
_entity_poly.pdbx_strand_id
1 'polypeptide(L)' 'MGTLKIRISDELERKFRETAMRLYGFKKGSLSVAAEKTISAWLSQVSQVMELAEAVGDPVEAIYGISREEVGG' A
#
# COMPACT_ATOMS: atom_id res chain seq x y z
N MET A 1 18.30 -2.60 12.67
CA MET A 1 16.84 -2.40 12.47
C MET A 1 16.51 -0.95 12.73
N GLY A 2 15.69 -0.33 11.88
CA GLY A 2 15.15 1.00 12.14
C GLY A 2 14.08 0.97 13.25
N THR A 3 13.78 2.12 13.85
CA THR A 3 12.71 2.27 14.83
C THR A 3 11.73 3.34 14.36
N LEU A 4 10.44 3.02 14.39
CA LEU A 4 9.35 3.92 14.02
C LEU A 4 8.40 4.07 15.22
N LYS A 5 8.18 5.30 15.68
CA LYS A 5 7.29 5.59 16.81
C LYS A 5 6.00 6.19 16.28
N ILE A 6 4.92 5.41 16.31
CA ILE A 6 3.59 5.79 15.78
C ILE A 6 2.60 5.87 16.92
N ARG A 7 1.66 6.80 16.83
CA ARG A 7 0.44 6.82 17.65
C ARG A 7 -0.74 6.51 16.73
N ILE A 8 -1.55 5.56 17.14
CA ILE A 8 -2.80 5.16 16.50
C ILE A 8 -3.90 5.14 17.55
N SER A 9 -5.16 5.00 17.14
CA SER A 9 -6.25 4.86 18.11
C SER A 9 -6.10 3.58 18.93
N ASP A 10 -6.52 3.63 20.19
CA ASP A 10 -6.44 2.51 21.13
C ASP A 10 -7.19 1.28 20.60
N GLU A 11 -8.32 1.48 19.92
CA GLU A 11 -9.07 0.38 19.32
C GLU A 11 -8.27 -0.35 18.23
N LEU A 12 -7.56 0.41 17.37
CA LEU A 12 -6.76 -0.17 16.30
C LEU A 12 -5.54 -0.90 16.87
N GLU A 13 -4.89 -0.30 17.87
CA GLU A 13 -3.77 -0.90 18.60
C GLU A 13 -4.16 -2.25 19.20
N ARG A 14 -5.28 -2.30 19.92
CA ARG A 14 -5.79 -3.52 20.55
C ARG A 14 -6.05 -4.61 19.51
N LYS A 15 -6.78 -4.28 18.43
CA LYS A 15 -7.10 -5.24 17.35
C LYS A 15 -5.83 -5.76 16.67
N PHE A 16 -4.87 -4.87 16.41
CA PHE A 16 -3.60 -5.23 15.81
C PHE A 16 -2.82 -6.21 16.69
N ARG A 17 -2.73 -5.91 17.99
CA ARG A 17 -2.03 -6.75 18.97
C ARG A 17 -2.65 -8.13 19.10
N GLU A 18 -3.97 -8.21 19.27
CA GLU A 18 -4.69 -9.48 19.36
C GLU A 18 -4.47 -10.34 18.11
N THR A 19 -4.54 -9.72 16.92
CA THR A 19 -4.34 -10.40 15.65
C THR A 19 -2.90 -10.90 15.49
N ALA A 20 -1.92 -10.06 15.80
CA ALA A 20 -0.51 -10.42 15.75
C ALA A 20 -0.19 -11.59 16.69
N MET A 21 -0.76 -11.59 17.90
CA MET A 21 -0.58 -12.68 18.85
C MET A 21 -1.25 -13.98 18.39
N ARG A 22 -2.43 -13.91 17.78
CA ARG A 22 -3.10 -15.09 17.21
C ARG A 22 -2.31 -15.72 16.06
N LEU A 23 -1.68 -14.91 15.21
CA LEU A 23 -0.95 -15.38 14.03
C LEU A 23 0.48 -15.83 14.34
N TYR A 24 1.20 -15.09 15.19
CA TYR A 24 2.63 -15.28 15.41
C TYR A 24 2.97 -15.75 16.85
N GLY A 25 1.94 -15.98 17.66
CA GLY A 25 2.06 -16.41 19.04
C GLY A 25 2.35 -15.29 20.03
N PHE A 26 2.39 -15.66 21.31
CA PHE A 26 2.58 -14.75 22.45
C PHE A 26 4.06 -14.46 22.78
N LYS A 27 4.97 -14.74 21.84
CA LYS A 27 6.41 -14.53 22.05
C LYS A 27 6.82 -13.09 21.77
N LYS A 28 7.94 -12.67 22.38
CA LYS A 28 8.56 -11.37 22.13
C LYS A 28 8.85 -11.22 20.64
N GLY A 29 8.34 -10.15 20.03
CA GLY A 29 8.56 -9.82 18.62
C GLY A 29 7.37 -10.06 17.67
N SER A 30 6.27 -10.66 18.13
CA SER A 30 5.07 -10.86 17.29
C SER A 30 4.53 -9.55 16.69
N LEU A 31 4.53 -8.46 17.46
CA LEU A 31 4.14 -7.13 16.99
C LEU A 31 5.09 -6.56 15.95
N SER A 32 6.40 -6.74 16.13
CA SER A 32 7.41 -6.27 15.17
C SER A 32 7.28 -7.03 13.84
N VAL A 33 7.07 -8.35 13.89
CA VAL A 33 6.85 -9.17 12.68
C VAL A 33 5.56 -8.75 11.97
N ALA A 34 4.47 -8.55 12.71
CA ALA A 34 3.22 -8.08 12.13
C ALA A 34 3.37 -6.68 11.51
N ALA A 35 4.10 -5.77 12.17
CA ALA A 35 4.32 -4.41 11.68
C ALA A 35 5.12 -4.42 10.39
N GLU A 36 6.23 -5.16 10.36
CA GLU A 36 7.08 -5.29 9.16
C GLU A 36 6.28 -5.80 7.95
N LYS A 37 5.49 -6.86 8.16
CA LYS A 37 4.63 -7.43 7.10
C LYS A 37 3.56 -6.45 6.63
N THR A 38 2.91 -5.74 7.55
CA THR A 38 1.85 -4.77 7.22
C THR A 38 2.42 -3.59 6.43
N ILE A 39 3.54 -3.02 6.89
CA ILE A 39 4.21 -1.91 6.22
C ILE A 39 4.68 -2.33 4.83
N SER A 40 5.30 -3.51 4.71
CA SER A 40 5.76 -4.05 3.42
C SER A 40 4.60 -4.26 2.44
N ALA A 41 3.49 -4.84 2.92
CA ALA A 41 2.31 -5.07 2.08
C ALA A 41 1.68 -3.74 1.63
N TRP A 42 1.56 -2.76 2.51
CA TRP A 42 1.04 -1.44 2.18
C TRP A 42 1.93 -0.71 1.15
N LEU A 43 3.26 -0.74 1.33
CA LEU A 43 4.20 -0.16 0.37
C LEU A 43 4.09 -0.83 -1.00
N SER A 44 3.96 -2.15 -1.05
CA SER A 44 3.78 -2.89 -2.31
C SER A 44 2.48 -2.50 -3.02
N GLN A 45 1.39 -2.34 -2.27
CA GLN A 45 0.10 -1.91 -2.83
C GLN A 45 0.19 -0.48 -3.38
N VAL A 46 0.79 0.44 -2.63
CA VAL A 46 0.97 1.83 -3.08
C VAL A 46 1.86 1.90 -4.31
N SER A 47 2.96 1.15 -4.35
CA SER A 47 3.87 1.11 -5.51
C SER A 47 3.14 0.69 -6.79
N GLN A 48 2.30 -0.34 -6.72
CA GLN A 48 1.52 -0.80 -7.89
C GLN A 48 0.54 0.27 -8.39
N VAL A 49 -0.11 0.98 -7.46
CA VAL A 49 -1.02 2.08 -7.81
C VAL A 49 -0.26 3.24 -8.46
N MET A 50 0.90 3.59 -7.92
CA MET A 50 1.74 4.67 -8.47
C MET A 50 2.29 4.30 -9.85
N GLU A 51 2.80 3.08 -10.03
CA GLU A 51 3.29 2.59 -11.32
C GLU A 51 2.18 2.55 -12.37
N LEU A 52 0.96 2.14 -12.00
CA LEU A 52 -0.19 2.22 -12.88
C LEU A 52 -0.54 3.67 -13.24
N ALA A 53 -0.51 4.59 -12.26
CA ALA A 53 -0.77 6.01 -12.49
C ALA A 53 0.27 6.63 -13.45
N GLU A 54 1.54 6.25 -13.34
CA GLU A 54 2.59 6.66 -14.26
C GLU A 54 2.42 6.02 -15.65
N ALA A 55 2.04 4.74 -15.72
CA ALA A 55 1.90 4.00 -16.97
C ALA A 55 0.69 4.42 -17.82
N VAL A 56 -0.39 4.90 -17.19
CA VAL A 56 -1.57 5.40 -17.90
C VAL A 56 -1.29 6.73 -18.63
N GLY A 57 -0.21 7.45 -18.28
CA GLY A 57 0.00 8.81 -18.76
C GLY A 57 -1.19 9.70 -18.42
N ASP A 58 -1.25 10.94 -18.94
CA ASP A 58 -2.46 11.75 -18.78
C ASP A 58 -3.63 11.03 -19.48
N PRO A 59 -4.68 10.57 -18.75
CA PRO A 59 -5.82 9.88 -19.37
C PRO A 59 -6.53 10.76 -20.40
N VAL A 60 -6.35 12.07 -20.33
CA VAL A 60 -6.83 13.04 -21.32
C VAL A 60 -6.06 12.89 -22.64
N GLU A 61 -4.72 12.75 -22.60
CA GLU A 61 -3.90 12.54 -23.80
C GLU A 61 -4.22 11.21 -24.51
N ALA A 62 -4.48 10.14 -23.75
CA ALA A 62 -4.86 8.85 -24.32
C ALA A 62 -6.18 8.91 -25.11
N ILE A 63 -7.14 9.72 -24.66
CA ILE A 63 -8.43 9.94 -25.34
C ILE A 63 -8.25 10.85 -26.57
N TYR A 64 -7.43 11.90 -26.47
CA TYR A 64 -7.18 12.82 -27.58
C TYR A 64 -6.31 12.23 -28.69
N GLY A 65 -5.41 11.30 -28.38
CA GLY A 65 -4.60 10.58 -29.36
C GLY A 65 -5.44 9.80 -30.38
N ILE A 66 -6.51 9.16 -29.91
CA ILE A 66 -7.45 8.40 -30.76
C ILE A 66 -8.18 9.32 -31.75
N SER A 67 -8.47 10.57 -31.36
CA SER A 67 -9.26 11.49 -32.18
C SER A 67 -8.46 12.15 -33.32
N ARG A 68 -7.14 12.01 -33.34
CA ARG A 68 -6.28 12.64 -34.38
C ARG A 68 -6.04 11.73 -35.58
N GLU A 69 -6.26 10.42 -35.45
CA GLU A 69 -6.08 9.45 -36.54
C GLU A 69 -7.28 9.36 -37.49
N GLU A 70 -8.46 9.89 -37.13
CA GLU A 70 -9.67 9.84 -37.97
C GLU A 70 -9.93 11.11 -38.82
N VAL A 71 -9.05 12.12 -38.77
CA VAL A 71 -9.23 13.38 -39.54
C VAL A 71 -8.21 13.59 -40.66
N GLY A 72 -7.43 12.55 -40.97
CA GLY A 72 -6.43 12.54 -42.04
C GLY A 72 -6.68 11.44 -43.07
N GLY A 73 -7.87 11.43 -43.68
CA GLY A 73 -8.23 10.59 -44.83
C GLY A 73 -8.95 11.40 -45.89
#